data_AF-A0A6G9ZEQ2-F1
#
_entry.id   AF-A0A6G9ZEQ2-F1
#
_cell.length_a   1.000
_cell.length_b   1.000
_cell.length_c   1.000
_cell.angle_alpha   90.00
_cell.angle_beta   90.00
_cell.angle_gamma   90.00
#
_symmetry.space_group_name_H-M   'P 1'
#
loop_
_entity.id
_entity.type
_entity.pdbx_description
1 polymer ?
#
loop_
_entity_poly.entity_id
_entity_poly.type
_entity_poly.pdbx_seq_one_letter_code
_entity_poly.pdbx_strand_id
1 'polypeptide(L)'
;MGSTGVCSSSVGTSRRRRSALLQLAVLYEEVPGGAGYLRQLAERFGEVAAALVPDLDECTYERACYACLRSYNNQLEGHLLNRHVAADFLRQFINAPAATLHRVGSFTEGFHGLPRSRSNAASP
;
A
#
# COMPACT_ATOMS: atom_id res chain seq x y z
N MET A 1 -6.81 18.26 8.67
CA MET A 1 -6.05 18.33 7.40
C MET A 1 -5.02 17.20 7.39
N GLY A 2 -5.28 16.07 6.73
CA GLY A 2 -4.34 14.94 6.68
C GLY A 2 -3.48 14.99 5.41
N SER A 3 -2.19 14.70 5.51
CA SER A 3 -1.33 14.49 4.34
C SER A 3 -1.45 13.04 3.87
N THR A 4 -2.07 12.83 2.71
CA THR A 4 -2.13 11.51 2.06
C THR A 4 -0.92 11.38 1.13
N GLY A 5 -0.08 10.37 1.35
CA GLY A 5 0.99 9.99 0.42
C GLY A 5 0.47 8.90 -0.51
N VAL A 6 0.36 9.19 -1.81
CA VAL A 6 0.08 8.18 -2.84
C VAL A 6 1.38 7.88 -3.55
N CYS A 7 1.92 6.67 -3.34
CA CYS A 7 3.07 6.18 -4.11
C CYS A 7 2.53 5.52 -5.38
N SER A 8 2.77 6.14 -6.53
CA SER A 8 2.45 5.58 -7.85
C SER A 8 3.73 5.44 -8.67
N SER A 9 4.06 4.23 -9.07
CA SER A 9 5.19 3.94 -9.95
C SER A 9 4.74 3.93 -11.41
N SER A 10 5.22 4.88 -12.22
CA SER A 10 5.01 4.91 -13.67
C SER A 10 6.24 4.37 -14.40
N VAL A 11 6.31 3.05 -14.59
CA VAL A 11 7.28 2.44 -15.53
C VAL A 11 6.64 2.40 -16.92
N GLY A 12 7.12 3.28 -17.81
CA GLY A 12 6.75 3.31 -19.21
C GLY A 12 7.54 2.31 -20.03
N THR A 13 6.90 1.24 -20.50
CA THR A 13 7.37 0.45 -21.65
C THR A 13 6.22 0.09 -22.56
N SER A 14 6.38 0.38 -23.84
CA SER A 14 5.36 0.26 -24.88
C SER A 14 4.94 -1.19 -25.16
N ARG A 15 3.62 -1.36 -25.34
CA ARG A 15 2.94 -2.37 -26.18
C ARG A 15 2.82 -3.82 -25.64
N ARG A 16 1.76 -4.05 -24.86
CA ARG A 16 0.68 -5.04 -25.12
C ARG A 16 -0.49 -4.74 -24.19
N ARG A 17 -1.71 -4.62 -24.71
CA ARG A 17 -2.95 -4.47 -23.93
C ARG A 17 -3.22 -5.76 -23.13
N ARG A 18 -2.57 -5.91 -21.98
CA ARG A 18 -3.17 -6.59 -20.83
C ARG A 18 -3.84 -5.48 -20.04
N SER A 19 -5.11 -5.65 -19.67
CA SER A 19 -5.77 -4.75 -18.74
C SER A 19 -4.89 -4.65 -17.49
N ALA A 20 -4.09 -3.59 -17.39
CA ALA A 20 -3.23 -3.37 -16.24
C ALA A 20 -4.18 -3.11 -15.07
N LEU A 21 -4.41 -4.15 -14.26
CA LEU A 21 -5.07 -3.97 -12.97
C LEU A 21 -4.12 -3.10 -12.16
N LEU A 22 -4.44 -1.81 -12.06
CA LEU A 22 -3.79 -0.92 -11.13
C LEU A 22 -3.99 -1.49 -9.72
N GLN A 23 -2.91 -1.92 -9.09
CA GLN A 23 -2.89 -2.24 -7.67
C GLN A 23 -2.61 -0.94 -6.92
N LEU A 24 -3.64 -0.40 -6.28
CA LEU A 24 -3.55 0.82 -5.49
C LEU A 24 -3.57 0.47 -4.00
N ALA A 25 -2.52 0.86 -3.29
CA ALA A 25 -2.49 0.88 -1.83
C ALA A 25 -2.53 2.33 -1.35
N VAL A 26 -3.31 2.59 -0.30
CA VAL A 26 -3.44 3.92 0.31
C VAL A 26 -2.98 3.83 1.76
N LEU A 27 -2.04 4.69 2.12
CA LEU A 27 -1.57 4.87 3.48
C LEU A 27 -2.16 6.17 4.04
N TYR A 28 -2.73 6.12 5.23
CA TYR A 28 -3.29 7.30 5.91
C TYR A 28 -2.99 7.29 7.41
N GLU A 29 -2.95 8.48 8.01
CA GLU A 29 -2.85 8.67 9.45
C GLU A 29 -4.22 9.08 10.00
N GLU A 30 -4.60 8.54 11.14
CA GLU A 30 -5.85 8.91 11.83
C GLU A 30 -5.74 10.28 12.53
N VAL A 31 -4.51 10.77 12.74
CA VAL A 31 -4.25 12.03 13.46
C VAL A 31 -4.72 13.23 12.64
N PRO A 32 -5.63 14.07 13.17
CA PRO A 32 -6.08 15.28 12.49
C PRO A 32 -4.91 16.27 12.38
N GLY A 33 -4.57 16.67 11.16
CA GLY A 33 -3.40 17.52 10.91
C GLY A 33 -2.20 16.76 10.32
N GLY A 34 -2.22 15.42 10.42
CA GLY A 34 -1.07 14.57 10.11
C GLY A 34 -0.03 14.63 11.22
N ALA A 35 0.47 13.46 11.64
CA ALA A 35 1.63 13.36 12.52
C ALA A 35 2.95 13.51 11.73
N GLY A 36 2.90 13.28 10.42
CA GLY A 36 4.04 13.43 9.52
C GLY A 36 4.89 12.15 9.37
N TYR A 37 4.49 11.04 9.98
CA TYR A 37 5.18 9.75 9.81
C TYR A 37 5.04 9.25 8.37
N LEU A 38 3.87 9.38 7.77
CA LEU A 38 3.68 8.97 6.37
C LEU A 38 4.51 9.79 5.38
N ARG A 39 4.78 11.07 5.69
CA ARG A 39 5.69 11.88 4.90
C ARG A 39 7.11 11.30 4.93
N GLN A 40 7.61 11.01 6.13
CA GLN A 40 8.95 10.43 6.30
C GLN A 40 9.03 9.03 5.66
N LEU A 41 7.98 8.23 5.82
CA LEU A 41 7.88 6.90 5.22
C LEU A 41 7.86 6.96 3.69
N ALA A 42 7.16 7.92 3.09
CA ALA A 42 7.10 8.08 1.63
C ALA A 42 8.45 8.51 1.03
N GLU A 43 9.19 9.38 1.73
CA GLU A 43 10.53 9.82 1.31
C GLU A 43 11.55 8.66 1.33
N ARG A 44 11.34 7.65 2.20
CA ARG A 44 12.24 6.50 2.41
C ARG A 44 11.58 5.15 2.10
N PHE A 45 10.56 5.15 1.24
CA PHE A 45 9.69 3.98 1.11
C PHE A 45 10.42 2.73 0.60
N GLY A 46 11.43 2.90 -0.27
CA GLY A 46 12.26 1.79 -0.73
C GLY A 46 13.07 1.13 0.38
N GLU A 47 13.61 1.92 1.31
CA GLU A 47 14.33 1.39 2.49
C GLU A 47 13.37 0.62 3.41
N VAL A 48 12.16 1.16 3.62
CA VAL A 48 11.12 0.49 4.42
C VAL A 48 10.70 -0.83 3.77
N ALA A 49 10.49 -0.84 2.46
CA ALA A 49 10.17 -2.05 1.72
C ALA A 49 11.29 -3.09 1.80
N ALA A 50 12.55 -2.67 1.65
CA ALA A 50 13.72 -3.55 1.78
C ALA A 50 13.84 -4.18 3.17
N ALA A 51 13.48 -3.43 4.22
CA ALA A 51 13.49 -3.93 5.60
C ALA A 51 12.32 -4.90 5.89
N LEU A 52 11.13 -4.67 5.33
CA LEU A 52 9.94 -5.47 5.64
C LEU A 52 9.84 -6.79 4.87
N VAL A 53 10.40 -6.86 3.65
CA VAL A 53 10.28 -8.08 2.82
C VAL A 53 10.89 -9.32 3.51
N PRO A 54 12.09 -9.27 4.12
CA PRO A 54 12.64 -10.39 4.87
C PRO A 54 11.72 -10.88 6.01
N ASP A 55 11.17 -9.96 6.80
CA ASP A 55 10.26 -10.30 7.91
C ASP A 55 9.01 -11.05 7.41
N LEU A 56 8.49 -10.67 6.25
CA LEU A 56 7.35 -11.33 5.61
C LEU A 56 7.71 -12.70 5.04
N ASP A 57 8.93 -12.87 4.51
CA ASP A 57 9.39 -14.13 3.92
C ASP A 57 9.74 -15.17 4.99
N GLU A 58 10.44 -14.76 6.05
CA GLU A 58 10.93 -15.64 7.13
C GLU A 58 9.83 -16.10 8.08
N CYS A 59 8.67 -15.44 8.08
CA CYS A 59 7.52 -15.86 8.85
C CYS A 59 7.16 -17.35 8.55
N THR A 60 6.74 -18.11 9.55
CA THR A 60 6.44 -19.54 9.37
C THR A 60 4.94 -19.81 9.15
N TYR A 61 4.09 -18.80 9.34
CA TYR A 61 2.64 -18.92 9.18
C TYR A 61 2.23 -18.88 7.70
N GLU A 62 1.19 -19.61 7.31
CA GLU A 62 0.78 -19.69 5.90
C GLU A 62 0.31 -18.33 5.33
N ARG A 63 -0.53 -17.60 6.07
CA ARG A 63 -1.17 -16.37 5.54
C ARG A 63 -0.74 -15.10 6.26
N ALA A 64 -0.90 -15.04 7.58
CA ALA A 64 -0.57 -13.87 8.39
C ALA A 64 -0.54 -14.23 9.88
N CYS A 65 0.26 -13.51 10.67
CA CYS A 65 0.29 -13.59 12.13
C CYS A 65 0.38 -12.19 12.76
N TYR A 66 0.27 -12.10 14.09
CA TYR A 66 0.38 -10.83 14.83
C TYR A 66 1.79 -10.24 14.84
N ALA A 67 2.81 -11.03 14.48
CA ALA A 67 4.17 -10.53 14.33
C ALA A 67 4.43 -9.89 12.94
N CYS A 68 3.55 -10.09 11.95
CA CYS A 68 3.77 -9.57 10.58
C CYS A 68 2.67 -8.63 10.08
N LEU A 69 1.42 -9.08 9.99
CA LEU A 69 0.35 -8.34 9.33
C LEU A 69 -0.91 -8.15 10.18
N ARG A 70 -1.16 -9.04 11.15
CA ARG A 70 -2.35 -8.94 12.00
C ARG A 70 -2.13 -7.91 13.11
N SER A 71 -3.19 -7.18 13.41
CA SER A 71 -3.31 -6.30 14.57
C SER A 71 -4.70 -6.44 15.17
N TYR A 72 -4.93 -5.84 16.34
CA TYR A 72 -6.28 -5.81 16.91
C TYR A 72 -7.27 -5.01 16.04
N ASN A 73 -6.78 -4.07 15.23
CA ASN A 73 -7.62 -3.19 14.42
C ASN A 73 -8.10 -3.85 13.12
N ASN A 74 -7.49 -4.95 12.68
CA ASN A 74 -7.84 -5.65 11.42
C ASN A 74 -8.30 -7.10 11.63
N GLN A 75 -8.86 -7.39 12.81
CA GLN A 75 -9.29 -8.75 13.17
C GLN A 75 -10.40 -9.29 12.25
N LEU A 76 -11.37 -8.45 11.87
CA LEU A 76 -12.48 -8.85 11.01
C LEU A 76 -11.99 -9.21 9.60
N GLU A 77 -11.00 -8.48 9.10
CA GLU A 77 -10.42 -8.63 7.77
C GLU A 77 -9.22 -9.60 7.76
N GLY A 78 -8.89 -10.22 8.90
CA GLY A 78 -7.70 -11.07 9.04
C GLY A 78 -7.61 -12.24 8.06
N HIS A 79 -8.75 -12.64 7.49
CA HIS A 79 -8.87 -13.67 6.45
C HIS A 79 -8.43 -13.17 5.05
N LEU A 80 -8.46 -11.86 4.82
CA LEU A 80 -8.01 -11.21 3.58
C LEU A 80 -6.49 -11.02 3.54
N LEU A 81 -5.82 -11.05 4.70
CA LEU A 81 -4.39 -10.84 4.80
C LEU A 81 -3.60 -12.02 4.22
N ASN A 82 -2.55 -11.69 3.45
CA ASN A 82 -1.63 -12.66 2.90
C ASN A 82 -0.22 -12.05 2.79
N ARG A 83 0.73 -12.61 3.53
CA ARG A 83 2.13 -12.16 3.58
C ARG A 83 2.86 -12.30 2.26
N HIS A 84 2.55 -13.32 1.47
CA HIS A 84 3.18 -13.52 0.16
C HIS A 84 2.75 -12.41 -0.81
N VAL A 85 1.45 -12.08 -0.81
CA VAL A 85 0.92 -10.96 -1.63
C VAL A 85 1.53 -9.63 -1.17
N ALA A 86 1.63 -9.41 0.14
CA ALA A 86 2.24 -8.20 0.68
C ALA A 86 3.74 -8.09 0.33
N ALA A 87 4.49 -9.18 0.44
CA ALA A 87 5.90 -9.23 0.06
C ALA A 87 6.09 -8.98 -1.43
N ASP A 88 5.30 -9.63 -2.30
CA ASP A 88 5.31 -9.41 -3.75
C ASP A 88 4.98 -7.96 -4.12
N PHE A 89 4.07 -7.34 -3.40
CA PHE A 89 3.76 -5.92 -3.57
C PHE A 89 4.95 -5.05 -3.16
N LEU A 90 5.53 -5.25 -1.97
CA LEU A 90 6.64 -4.46 -1.45
C LEU A 90 7.93 -4.61 -2.26
N ARG A 91 8.19 -5.79 -2.84
CA ARG A 91 9.35 -6.02 -3.72
C ARG A 91 9.40 -5.07 -4.91
N GLN A 92 8.25 -4.58 -5.38
CA GLN A 92 8.17 -3.60 -6.48
C GLN A 92 8.77 -2.24 -6.09
N PHE A 93 8.95 -1.99 -4.78
CA PHE A 93 9.36 -0.70 -4.24
C PHE A 93 10.77 -0.69 -3.63
N ILE A 94 11.45 -1.82 -3.47
CA ILE A 94 12.79 -1.90 -2.84
C ILE A 94 13.79 -0.89 -3.45
N ASN A 95 13.73 -0.71 -4.78
CA ASN A 95 14.58 0.22 -5.51
C ASN A 95 13.80 1.43 -6.06
N ALA A 96 12.59 1.69 -5.54
CA ALA A 96 11.81 2.83 -5.97
C ALA A 96 12.49 4.13 -5.51
N PRO A 97 12.49 5.18 -6.36
CA PRO A 97 12.94 6.49 -5.93
C PRO A 97 12.05 7.01 -4.80
N ALA A 98 12.57 7.99 -4.05
CA ALA A 98 11.78 8.72 -3.06
C ALA A 98 10.48 9.23 -3.70
N ALA A 99 9.36 9.05 -3.00
CA ALA A 99 8.07 9.43 -3.54
C ALA A 99 7.96 10.94 -3.70
N THR A 100 7.47 11.40 -4.85
CA THR A 100 7.09 12.81 -5.03
C THR A 100 5.82 13.08 -4.24
N LEU A 101 5.92 13.94 -3.24
CA LEU A 101 4.79 14.30 -2.39
C LEU A 101 3.95 15.38 -3.08
N HIS A 102 2.72 15.02 -3.44
CA HIS A 102 1.72 15.95 -3.93
C HIS A 102 0.72 16.28 -2.81
N ARG A 103 0.63 17.55 -2.44
CA ARG A 103 -0.44 18.00 -1.55
C ARG A 103 -1.76 17.97 -2.31
N VAL A 104 -2.70 17.15 -1.83
CA VAL A 104 -4.08 17.13 -2.33
C VAL A 104 -4.91 18.07 -1.47
N GLY A 105 -5.74 18.92 -2.08
CA GLY A 105 -6.57 19.92 -1.38
C GLY A 105 -7.70 19.28 -0.58
N SER A 106 -8.32 18.25 -1.13
CA SER A 106 -9.28 17.38 -0.43
C SER A 106 -9.02 15.90 -0.71
N PHE A 107 -9.41 15.02 0.22
CA PHE A 107 -9.25 13.57 0.03
C PHE A 107 -9.94 13.08 -1.25
N THR A 108 -11.10 13.65 -1.60
CA THR A 108 -11.88 13.25 -2.78
C THR A 108 -11.22 13.64 -4.11
N GLU A 109 -10.42 14.70 -4.14
CA GLU A 109 -9.66 15.10 -5.34
C GLU A 109 -8.60 14.07 -5.70
N GLY A 110 -7.96 13.45 -4.71
CA GLY A 110 -6.82 12.54 -4.93
C GLY A 110 -7.19 11.21 -5.58
N PHE A 111 -8.48 10.85 -5.56
CA PHE A 111 -8.98 9.58 -6.11
C PHE A 111 -9.90 9.76 -7.31
N HIS A 112 -10.05 10.98 -7.81
CA HIS A 112 -10.93 11.25 -8.95
C HIS A 112 -10.38 10.57 -10.22
N GLY A 113 -11.13 9.62 -10.78
CA GLY A 113 -10.75 8.89 -11.99
C GLY A 113 -9.85 7.67 -11.78
N LEU A 114 -9.45 7.34 -10.54
CA LEU A 114 -8.76 6.09 -10.24
C LEU A 114 -9.75 4.91 -10.19
N PRO A 115 -9.39 3.73 -10.71
CA PRO A 115 -10.25 2.55 -10.66
C PRO A 115 -10.51 2.18 -9.20
N ARG A 116 -11.80 2.12 -8.82
CA ARG A 116 -12.22 1.62 -7.51
C ARG A 116 -12.15 0.10 -7.53
N SER A 117 -11.68 -0.52 -6.44
CA SER A 117 -11.76 -1.97 -6.29
C SER A 117 -13.21 -2.40 -6.52
N ARG A 118 -13.42 -3.49 -7.27
CA ARG A 118 -14.73 -4.16 -7.24
C ARG A 118 -15.00 -4.52 -5.77
N SER A 119 -16.03 -3.94 -5.19
CA SER A 119 -16.56 -4.49 -3.95
C SER A 119 -16.87 -5.96 -4.24
N ASN A 120 -16.37 -6.87 -3.39
CA ASN A 120 -16.89 -8.23 -3.36
C ASN A 120 -18.32 -8.15 -2.80
N ALA A 121 -19.25 -7.65 -3.63
CA ALA A 121 -20.67 -7.87 -3.48
C ALA A 121 -20.95 -9.30 -3.95
N ALA A 122 -20.47 -10.27 -3.17
CA ALA A 122 -20.84 -11.67 -3.28
C ALA A 122 -20.42 -12.37 -1.99
N SER A 123 -21.29 -12.34 -0.99
CA SER A 123 -21.55 -13.47 -0.10
C SER A 123 -23.00 -13.32 0.42
N PRO A 124 -23.74 -14.43 0.53
CA PRO A 124 -25.20 -14.48 0.59
C PRO A 124 -25.80 -13.88 1.86
#